data_AF-A0A529FHK5-F1
#
_entry.id   AF-A0A529FHK5-F1
#
_cell.length_a   1.000
_cell.length_b   1.000
_cell.length_c   1.000
_cell.angle_alpha   90.00
_cell.angle_beta   90.00
_cell.angle_gamma   90.00
#
_symmetry.space_group_name_H-M   'P 1'
#
loop_
_entity.id
_entity.type
_entity.pdbx_description
1 polymer ?
#
loop_
_entity_poly.entity_id
_entity_poly.type
_entity_poly.pdbx_seq_one_letter_code
_entity_poly.pdbx_strand_id
1 'polypeptide(L)' 'ILLRRPIHPYTRSLVAAVPFPDLDRPMDFKTLKLGGASDTSAWGPQFRDEGEEDTLSPLDLGGGHLVLARRSADVSELRP' A
#
# COMPACT_ATOMS: atom_id res chain seq x y z
N ILE A 1 -10.82 6.34 4.96
CA ILE A 1 -9.70 7.15 4.40
C ILE A 1 -8.70 6.26 3.65
N LEU A 2 -8.38 5.06 4.18
CA LEU A 2 -7.50 4.06 3.56
C LEU A 2 -7.69 3.87 2.05
N LEU A 3 -8.92 3.59 1.60
CA LEU A 3 -9.18 3.36 0.16
C LEU A 3 -9.27 4.64 -0.68
N ARG A 4 -9.42 5.81 -0.05
CA ARG A 4 -9.52 7.11 -0.76
C ARG A 4 -8.16 7.71 -1.06
N ARG A 5 -7.17 7.47 -0.20
CA ARG A 5 -5.77 7.87 -0.39
C ARG A 5 -4.85 6.72 0.04
N PRO A 6 -4.87 5.59 -0.68
CA PRO A 6 -4.08 4.43 -0.27
C PRO A 6 -2.59 4.77 -0.33
N ILE A 7 -1.89 4.59 0.80
CA ILE A 7 -0.45 4.77 0.91
C ILE A 7 0.28 3.43 0.85
N HIS A 8 -0.23 2.43 1.58
CA HIS A 8 0.36 1.10 1.62
C HIS A 8 0.36 0.43 0.24
N PRO A 9 1.47 -0.16 -0.23
CA PRO A 9 1.56 -0.83 -1.53
C PRO A 9 0.47 -1.89 -1.75
N TYR A 10 0.24 -2.76 -0.77
CA TYR A 10 -0.85 -3.74 -0.79
C TYR A 10 -2.22 -3.11 -1.10
N THR A 11 -2.61 -2.07 -0.35
CA THR A 11 -3.90 -1.40 -0.51
C THR A 11 -4.01 -0.67 -1.84
N ARG A 12 -2.92 -0.05 -2.31
CA ARG A 12 -2.87 0.57 -3.66
C ARG A 12 -3.14 -0.47 -4.74
N SER A 13 -2.49 -1.63 -4.66
CA SER A 13 -2.68 -2.72 -5.61
C SER A 13 -4.10 -3.28 -5.58
N LEU A 14 -4.70 -3.43 -4.39
CA LEU A 14 -6.10 -3.86 -4.27
C LEU A 14 -7.08 -2.89 -4.94
N VAL A 15 -6.90 -1.58 -4.71
CA VAL A 15 -7.76 -0.56 -5.34
C VAL A 15 -7.57 -0.54 -6.86
N ALA A 16 -6.33 -0.67 -7.35
CA ALA A 16 -6.05 -0.70 -8.78
C ALA A 16 -6.62 -1.95 -9.49
N ALA A 17 -6.80 -3.05 -8.77
CA ALA A 17 -7.39 -4.28 -9.30
C ALA A 17 -8.92 -4.20 -9.46
N VAL A 18 -9.58 -3.17 -8.93
CA VAL A 18 -11.04 -3.01 -9.07
C VAL A 18 -11.36 -2.49 -10.48
N PRO A 19 -12.01 -3.29 -11.35
CA PRO A 19 -12.43 -2.83 -12.67
C PRO A 19 -13.51 -1.76 -12.55
N PHE A 20 -13.46 -0.77 -13.45
CA PHE A 20 -14.59 0.12 -13.71
C PHE A 20 -15.33 -0.39 -14.96
N PRO A 21 -16.67 -0.41 -14.97
CA PRO A 21 -17.46 -0.76 -16.15
C PRO A 21 -17.51 0.42 -17.13
N ASP A 22 -16.33 0.90 -17.54
CA ASP A 22 -16.15 2.04 -18.44
C ASP A 22 -15.18 1.62 -19.55
N LEU A 23 -15.68 1.56 -20.78
CA LEU A 23 -14.90 1.12 -21.94
C LEU A 23 -13.91 2.19 -22.41
N ASP A 24 -14.12 3.46 -22.07
CA ASP A 24 -13.21 4.56 -22.38
C ASP A 24 -12.04 4.64 -21.39
N ARG A 25 -12.13 3.89 -20.28
CA ARG A 25 -11.09 3.75 -19.27
C ARG A 25 -10.67 2.28 -19.11
N PRO A 26 -9.99 1.71 -20.12
CA PRO A 26 -9.56 0.32 -20.07
C PRO A 26 -8.64 0.06 -18.87
N MET A 27 -8.73 -1.15 -18.34
CA MET A 27 -7.90 -1.60 -17.23
C MET A 27 -6.42 -1.53 -17.62
N ASP A 28 -5.62 -0.81 -16.84
CA ASP A 28 -4.18 -0.70 -17.07
C ASP A 28 -3.46 -1.92 -16.48
N PHE A 29 -3.36 -2.98 -17.28
CA PHE A 29 -2.68 -4.21 -16.93
C PHE A 29 -1.16 -4.05 -16.71
N LYS A 30 -0.54 -2.94 -17.14
CA LYS A 30 0.88 -2.67 -16.84
C LYS A 30 1.04 -2.21 -15.39
N THR A 31 0.05 -1.50 -14.86
CA THR A 31 0.05 -1.04 -13.46
C THR A 31 -0.41 -2.12 -12.48
N LEU A 32 -1.18 -3.10 -12.95
CA LEU A 32 -1.44 -4.33 -12.21
C LEU A 32 -0.14 -5.12 -12.07
N LYS A 33 0.46 -5.10 -10.88
CA LYS A 33 1.60 -5.97 -10.57
C LYS A 33 1.17 -7.43 -10.73
N LEU A 34 1.70 -8.09 -11.77
CA LEU A 34 1.49 -9.51 -12.04
C LEU A 34 1.91 -10.43 -10.87
N GLY A 35 2.81 -9.96 -9.99
CA GLY A 35 3.23 -10.65 -8.76
C GLY A 35 2.23 -10.60 -7.60
N GLY A 36 1.09 -9.92 -7.76
CA GLY A 36 0.05 -9.81 -6.74
C GLY A 36 0.33 -8.71 -5.71
N ALA A 37 -0.73 -8.24 -5.04
CA ALA A 37 -0.64 -7.19 -4.03
C ALA A 37 0.27 -7.57 -2.84
N SER A 38 0.43 -8.87 -2.60
CA SER A 38 1.14 -9.48 -1.47
C SER A 38 2.63 -9.73 -1.70
N ASP A 39 3.18 -9.45 -2.90
CA ASP A 39 4.62 -9.53 -3.13
C ASP A 39 5.33 -8.36 -2.41
N THR A 40 5.87 -8.65 -1.23
CA THR A 40 6.52 -7.68 -0.35
C THR A 40 7.89 -7.23 -0.86
N SER A 41 8.52 -7.99 -1.76
CA SER A 41 9.85 -7.66 -2.30
C SER A 41 9.86 -6.30 -3.00
N ALA A 42 8.72 -5.92 -3.58
CA ALA A 42 8.54 -4.68 -4.31
C ALA A 42 7.89 -3.56 -3.48
N TRP A 43 7.79 -3.73 -2.15
CA TRP A 43 7.33 -2.70 -1.22
C TRP A 43 8.52 -1.86 -0.74
N GLY A 44 8.24 -0.59 -0.40
CA GLY A 44 9.25 0.24 0.25
C GLY A 44 9.69 -0.35 1.61
N PRO A 45 10.94 -0.12 2.05
CA PRO A 45 11.48 -0.70 3.29
C PRO A 45 10.61 -0.44 4.52
N GLN A 46 9.95 0.72 4.57
CA GLN A 46 9.03 1.09 5.64
C GLN A 46 7.82 0.16 5.79
N PHE A 47 7.49 -0.65 4.79
CA PHE A 47 6.30 -1.52 4.78
C PHE A 47 6.65 -3.01 4.91
N ARG A 48 7.94 -3.35 5.02
CA ARG A 48 8.42 -4.74 5.06
C ARG A 48 8.86 -5.10 6.47
N ASP A 49 8.53 -6.32 6.89
CA ASP A 49 9.02 -6.92 8.13
C ASP A 49 10.44 -7.52 7.98
N GLU A 50 10.88 -7.77 6.74
CA GLU A 50 12.17 -8.41 6.41
C GLU A 50 12.37 -9.77 7.10
N GLY A 51 11.27 -10.44 7.46
CA GLY A 51 11.30 -11.70 8.20
C GLY A 51 11.55 -11.54 9.71
N GLU A 52 11.59 -10.31 10.22
CA GLU A 52 11.66 -10.02 11.65
C GLU A 52 10.25 -9.84 12.22
N GLU A 53 9.86 -10.74 13.11
CA GLU A 53 8.59 -10.62 13.85
C GLU A 53 8.56 -9.32 14.68
N ASP A 54 7.36 -8.75 14.81
CA ASP A 54 7.06 -7.57 15.62
C ASP A 54 7.71 -6.23 15.18
N THR A 55 8.29 -6.16 13.98
CA THR A 55 8.86 -4.92 13.43
C THR A 55 7.82 -3.92 12.90
N LEU A 56 6.65 -4.42 12.49
CA LEU A 56 5.57 -3.62 11.95
C LEU A 56 4.55 -3.24 13.03
N SER A 57 4.00 -2.03 12.93
CA SER A 57 2.93 -1.55 13.80
C SER A 57 1.99 -0.62 13.02
N PRO A 58 0.72 -0.46 13.47
CA PRO A 58 -0.16 0.57 12.92
C PRO A 58 0.36 1.97 13.24
N LEU A 59 0.66 2.76 12.20
CA LEU A 59 1.02 4.17 12.31
C LEU A 59 -0.13 5.07 11.85
N ASP A 60 -0.51 6.05 12.68
CA ASP A 60 -1.56 7.02 12.31
C ASP A 60 -0.97 8.16 11.48
N LEU A 61 -1.41 8.26 10.23
CA LEU A 61 -1.04 9.36 9.33
C LEU A 61 -1.85 10.63 9.59
N GLY A 62 -2.80 10.59 10.52
CA GLY A 62 -3.73 11.64 10.89
C GLY A 62 -5.16 11.33 10.45
N GLY A 63 -6.14 11.80 11.23
CA GLY A 63 -7.56 11.61 10.93
C GLY A 63 -8.02 10.14 10.97
N GLY A 64 -7.34 9.30 11.76
CA GLY A 64 -7.63 7.87 11.87
C GLY A 64 -7.16 7.06 10.65
N HIS A 65 -6.19 7.56 9.90
CA HIS A 65 -5.60 6.86 8.76
C HIS A 65 -4.45 5.97 9.23
N LEU A 66 -4.79 4.78 9.73
CA LEU A 66 -3.81 3.81 10.20
C LEU A 66 -3.22 3.00 9.04
N VAL A 67 -1.89 3.00 8.93
CA VAL A 67 -1.15 2.20 7.95
C VAL A 67 -0.16 1.31 8.67
N LEU A 68 -0.08 0.04 8.28
CA LEU A 68 0.93 -0.86 8.81
C LEU A 68 2.30 -0.46 8.23
N ALA A 69 3.25 -0.12 9.10
CA ALA A 69 4.61 0.27 8.71
C ALA A 69 5.60 -0.12 9.82
N ARG A 70 6.90 -0.07 9.54
CA ARG A 70 7.95 -0.30 10.54
C ARG A 70 7.75 0.67 11.70
N ARG A 71 7.94 0.19 12.92
CA ARG A 71 7.89 1.00 14.15
C ARG A 71 8.87 2.18 14.11
N SER A 72 9.96 2.04 13.36
CA SER A 72 11.00 3.05 13.17
C SER A 72 10.69 4.07 12.06
N ALA A 73 9.64 3.86 11.26
CA ALA A 73 9.30 4.75 10.16
C ALA A 73 8.72 6.06 10.69
N ASP A 74 9.16 7.19 10.12
CA ASP A 74 8.54 8.48 10.41
C ASP A 74 7.34 8.70 9.49
N VAL A 75 6.28 9.35 10.00
CA VAL A 75 5.07 9.66 9.22
C VAL A 75 5.39 10.47 7.97
N SER A 76 6.41 11.33 8.00
CA SER A 76 6.88 12.10 6.84
C SER A 76 7.44 11.23 5.72
N GLU A 77 7.98 10.05 6.02
CA GLU A 77 8.48 9.08 5.02
C GLU A 77 7.34 8.37 4.29
N LEU A 78 6.14 8.39 4.86
CA LEU A 78 4.94 7.73 4.32
C LEU A 78 4.04 8.70 3.55
N ARG A 79 4.30 10.00 3.64
CA ARG A 79 3.59 11.03 2.89
C ARG A 79 4.33 11.29 1.57
N PRO A 80 3.65 11.25 0.42
CA PRO A 80 4.24 11.61 -0.86
C PRO A 80 4.60 13.09 -0.94
#